data_AF-A0A2S9FVD6-F1
#
_entry.id   AF-A0A2S9FVD6-F1
#
_cell.length_a   1.000
_cell.length_b   1.000
_cell.length_c   1.000
_cell.angle_alpha   90.00
_cell.angle_beta   90.00
_cell.angle_gamma   90.00
#
_symmetry.space_group_name_H-M   'P 1'
#
loop_
_entity.id
_entity.type
_entity.pdbx_description
1 polymer ?
#
loop_
_entity_poly.entity_id
_entity_poly.type
_entity_poly.pdbx_seq_one_letter_code
_entity_poly.pdbx_strand_id
1 'polypeptide(L)'
;MGRKGWRGMPPTDDAEARKRILGAALASIERRGPRLTTLTEVGGDLGITRPTIYRHFASTEELLAAAAEIALEHWTAVIGEMTNAP
;
A
#
# COMPACT_ATOMS: atom_id res chain seq x y z
N MET A 1 3.07 -22.04 -17.51
CA MET A 1 3.69 -21.88 -16.18
C MET A 1 3.06 -20.65 -15.53
N GLY A 2 2.08 -20.84 -14.65
CA GLY A 2 1.33 -19.71 -14.09
C GLY A 2 2.25 -18.78 -13.31
N ARG A 3 2.19 -17.47 -13.57
CA ARG A 3 2.89 -16.49 -12.73
C ARG A 3 2.38 -16.70 -11.31
N LYS A 4 3.23 -17.25 -10.42
CA LYS A 4 2.89 -17.33 -9.00
C LYS A 4 2.72 -15.89 -8.52
N GLY A 5 1.48 -15.48 -8.24
CA GLY A 5 1.17 -14.14 -7.74
C GLY A 5 1.99 -13.83 -6.49
N TRP A 6 2.13 -12.55 -6.15
CA TRP A 6 2.89 -12.11 -4.98
C TRP A 6 4.37 -12.49 -5.03
N ARG A 7 4.95 -12.55 -6.25
CA ARG A 7 6.32 -13.01 -6.50
C ARG A 7 6.65 -14.37 -5.86
N GLY A 8 5.64 -15.24 -5.71
CA GLY A 8 5.80 -16.56 -5.10
C GLY A 8 5.65 -16.61 -3.57
N MET A 9 5.37 -15.48 -2.92
CA MET A 9 5.12 -15.39 -1.48
C MET A 9 3.72 -14.84 -1.21
N PRO A 10 2.67 -15.66 -1.35
CA PRO A 10 1.31 -15.20 -1.06
C PRO A 10 1.17 -14.74 0.41
N PRO A 11 0.34 -13.74 0.69
CA PRO A 11 0.01 -13.35 2.06
C PRO A 11 -0.76 -14.48 2.77
N THR A 12 -0.64 -14.53 4.09
CA THR A 12 -1.29 -15.55 4.92
C THR A 12 -2.80 -15.36 5.03
N ASP A 13 -3.25 -14.11 4.93
CA ASP A 13 -4.65 -13.71 5.01
C ASP A 13 -4.88 -12.38 4.26
N ASP A 14 -6.13 -11.91 4.26
CA ASP A 14 -6.51 -10.66 3.61
C ASP A 14 -5.97 -9.41 4.33
N ALA A 15 -5.74 -9.46 5.64
CA ALA A 15 -5.18 -8.33 6.38
C ALA A 15 -3.72 -8.07 5.99
N GLU A 16 -2.92 -9.14 5.90
CA GLU A 16 -1.54 -9.09 5.42
C GLU A 16 -1.48 -8.71 3.94
N ALA A 17 -2.43 -9.19 3.11
CA ALA A 17 -2.54 -8.75 1.73
C ALA A 17 -2.77 -7.23 1.63
N ARG A 18 -3.73 -6.70 2.39
CA ARG A 18 -4.06 -5.29 2.44
C ARG A 18 -2.86 -4.46 2.91
N LYS A 19 -2.17 -4.90 3.96
CA LYS A 19 -0.96 -4.25 4.47
C LYS A 19 0.16 -4.18 3.43
N ARG A 20 0.42 -5.26 2.69
CA ARG A 20 1.42 -5.28 1.61
C ARG A 20 1.05 -4.34 0.47
N ILE A 21 -0.22 -4.28 0.10
CA ILE A 21 -0.72 -3.35 -0.93
C ILE A 21 -0.49 -1.90 -0.51
N LEU A 22 -0.82 -1.55 0.73
CA LEU A 22 -0.60 -0.21 1.27
C LEU A 22 0.88 0.16 1.36
N GLY A 23 1.73 -0.77 1.81
CA GLY A 23 3.17 -0.56 1.84
C GLY A 23 3.75 -0.31 0.44
N ALA A 24 3.30 -1.07 -0.57
CA ALA A 24 3.70 -0.86 -1.96
C ALA A 24 3.17 0.48 -2.51
N ALA A 25 1.95 0.89 -2.15
CA ALA A 25 1.39 2.18 -2.55
C ALA A 25 2.16 3.35 -1.93
N LEU A 26 2.48 3.31 -0.64
CA LEU A 26 3.31 4.32 0.03
C LEU A 26 4.69 4.43 -0.62
N ALA A 27 5.36 3.30 -0.81
CA ALA A 27 6.67 3.28 -1.47
C ALA A 27 6.58 3.78 -2.92
N SER A 28 5.46 3.54 -3.61
CA SER A 28 5.20 4.09 -4.94
C SER A 28 5.04 5.62 -4.88
N ILE A 29 4.27 6.15 -3.92
CA ILE A 29 4.09 7.59 -3.73
C ILE A 29 5.45 8.27 -3.49
N GLU A 30 6.29 7.69 -2.63
CA GLU A 30 7.63 8.21 -2.36
C GLU A 30 8.52 8.24 -3.61
N ARG A 31 8.49 7.17 -4.42
CA ARG A 31 9.37 7.06 -5.61
C ARG A 31 8.92 7.89 -6.80
N ARG A 32 7.61 8.02 -7.04
CA ARG A 32 7.05 8.57 -8.30
C ARG A 32 5.91 9.57 -8.11
N GLY A 33 5.54 9.87 -6.87
CA GLY A 33 4.43 10.76 -6.54
C GLY A 33 3.04 10.10 -6.68
N PRO A 34 2.00 10.73 -6.09
CA PRO A 34 0.66 10.15 -6.01
C PRO A 34 -0.03 10.05 -7.38
N ARG A 35 0.19 11.01 -8.29
CA ARG A 35 -0.43 10.99 -9.64
C ARG A 35 0.01 9.79 -10.48
N LEU A 36 1.22 9.28 -10.28
CA LEU A 36 1.75 8.12 -11.00
C LEU A 36 1.53 6.80 -10.25
N THR A 37 0.95 6.85 -9.05
CA THR A 37 0.65 5.66 -8.25
C THR A 37 -0.73 5.14 -8.62
N THR A 38 -0.76 4.13 -9.50
CA THR A 38 -1.99 3.47 -9.96
C THR A 38 -2.06 2.03 -9.49
N LEU A 39 -3.24 1.41 -9.53
CA LEU A 39 -3.39 -0.03 -9.24
C LEU A 39 -2.52 -0.92 -10.16
N THR A 40 -2.27 -0.49 -11.39
CA THR A 40 -1.36 -1.21 -12.32
C THR A 40 0.06 -1.20 -11.77
N GLU A 41 0.55 -0.04 -11.36
CA GLU A 41 1.91 0.13 -10.88
C GLU A 41 2.13 -0.60 -9.55
N VAL A 42 1.19 -0.46 -8.61
CA VAL A 42 1.23 -1.18 -7.33
C VAL A 42 1.17 -2.70 -7.55
N GLY A 43 0.34 -3.15 -8.50
CA GLY A 43 0.28 -4.57 -8.88
C GLY A 43 1.59 -5.07 -9.49
N GLY A 44 2.20 -4.27 -10.36
CA GLY A 44 3.52 -4.54 -10.93
C GLY A 44 4.60 -4.68 -9.86
N ASP A 45 4.64 -3.75 -8.90
CA ASP A 45 5.58 -3.77 -7.78
C ASP A 45 5.44 -5.06 -6.95
N LEU A 46 4.21 -5.53 -6.73
CA LEU A 46 3.92 -6.74 -5.95
C LEU A 46 3.94 -8.04 -6.76
N GLY A 47 4.05 -7.97 -8.08
CA GLY A 47 3.91 -9.15 -8.96
C GLY A 47 2.51 -9.77 -8.89
N ILE A 48 1.47 -8.96 -8.76
CA ILE A 48 0.05 -9.34 -8.77
C ILE A 48 -0.71 -8.56 -9.85
N THR A 49 -1.96 -8.96 -10.10
CA THR A 49 -2.82 -8.30 -11.08
C THR A 49 -3.73 -7.28 -10.41
N ARG A 50 -4.25 -6.32 -11.20
CA ARG A 50 -5.24 -5.35 -10.71
C ARG A 50 -6.46 -6.00 -10.06
N PRO A 51 -7.08 -7.07 -10.61
CA PRO A 51 -8.17 -7.78 -9.94
C PRO A 51 -7.83 -8.28 -8.52
N THR A 52 -6.58 -8.67 -8.27
CA THR A 52 -6.16 -9.04 -6.90
C THR A 52 -6.21 -7.85 -5.95
N ILE A 53 -5.86 -6.65 -6.42
CA ILE A 53 -5.93 -5.42 -5.63
C ILE A 53 -7.39 -4.95 -5.47
N TYR A 54 -8.22 -5.10 -6.51
CA TYR A 54 -9.64 -4.74 -6.46
C TYR A 54 -10.43 -5.49 -5.38
N ARG A 55 -9.95 -6.65 -4.93
CA ARG A 55 -10.55 -7.38 -3.79
C ARG A 55 -10.45 -6.58 -2.47
N HIS A 56 -9.46 -5.69 -2.36
CA HIS A 56 -9.13 -4.94 -1.14
C HIS A 56 -9.45 -3.44 -1.24
N PHE A 57 -9.40 -2.88 -2.45
CA PHE A 57 -9.64 -1.46 -2.72
C PHE A 57 -10.44 -1.32 -4.02
N ALA A 58 -11.61 -0.70 -3.95
CA ALA A 58 -12.51 -0.53 -5.09
C ALA A 58 -11.98 0.48 -6.12
N SER A 59 -11.05 1.36 -5.75
CA SER A 59 -10.46 2.35 -6.66
C SER A 59 -9.02 2.73 -6.30
N THR A 60 -8.35 3.47 -7.20
CA THR A 60 -7.03 4.05 -6.90
C THR A 60 -7.17 5.13 -5.82
N GLU A 61 -8.24 5.91 -5.86
CA GLU A 61 -8.55 6.95 -4.89
C GLU A 61 -8.71 6.37 -3.48
N GLU A 62 -9.40 5.24 -3.33
CA GLU A 62 -9.54 4.55 -2.05
C GLU A 62 -8.19 4.04 -1.53
N LEU A 63 -7.37 3.46 -2.40
CA LEU A 63 -6.02 3.02 -2.04
C LEU A 63 -5.16 4.21 -1.56
N LEU A 64 -5.20 5.33 -2.28
CA LEU A 64 -4.43 6.52 -1.95
C LEU A 64 -4.93 7.18 -0.66
N ALA A 65 -6.25 7.21 -0.44
CA ALA A 65 -6.84 7.71 0.81
C ALA A 65 -6.39 6.88 2.01
N ALA A 66 -6.50 5.54 1.92
CA ALA A 66 -6.05 4.66 2.99
C ALA A 66 -4.54 4.73 3.23
N ALA A 67 -3.72 4.92 2.19
CA ALA A 67 -2.29 5.14 2.34
C ALA A 67 -2.00 6.48 3.05
N ALA A 68 -2.72 7.54 2.70
CA ALA A 68 -2.59 8.85 3.34
C ALA A 68 -2.99 8.83 4.82
N GLU A 69 -4.06 8.12 5.17
CA GLU A 69 -4.49 7.91 6.56
C GLU A 69 -3.36 7.28 7.39
N ILE A 70 -2.76 6.19 6.90
CA ILE A 70 -1.64 5.52 7.60
C ILE A 70 -0.43 6.45 7.76
N ALA A 71 -0.09 7.20 6.71
CA ALA A 71 1.01 8.15 6.77
C ALA A 71 0.74 9.26 7.80
N LEU A 72 -0.50 9.75 7.87
CA LEU A 72 -0.91 10.79 8.82
C LEU A 72 -0.91 10.28 10.26
N GLU A 73 -1.41 9.06 10.50
CA GLU A 73 -1.37 8.40 11.80
C GLU A 73 0.07 8.24 12.29
N HIS A 74 0.97 7.77 11.41
CA HIS A 74 2.39 7.66 11.71
C HIS A 74 3.02 9.02 12.04
N TRP A 75 2.77 10.05 11.23
CA TRP A 75 3.25 11.40 11.50
C TRP A 75 2.73 11.98 12.81
N THR A 76 1.46 11.74 13.12
CA THR A 76 0.84 12.20 14.38
C THR A 76 1.50 11.53 15.58
N ALA A 77 1.79 10.23 15.50
CA ALA A 77 2.51 9.51 16.55
C ALA A 77 3.92 10.07 16.76
N VAL A 78 4.68 10.31 15.68
CA VAL A 78 6.03 10.89 15.74
C VAL A 78 6.04 12.28 16.39
N ILE A 79 5.09 13.15 16.01
CA ILE A 79 4.98 14.47 16.64
C ILE A 79 4.64 14.34 18.12
N GLY A 80 3.72 13.44 18.48
CA GLY A 80 3.35 13.19 19.87
C GLY A 80 4.56 12.81 20.74
N GLU A 81 5.40 11.89 20.25
CA GLU A 81 6.63 11.49 20.91
C GLU A 81 7.62 12.65 21.09
N MET A 82 7.79 13.50 20.07
CA MET A 82 8.66 14.68 20.15
C MET A 82 8.15 15.74 21.13
N THR A 83 6.83 15.95 21.20
CA THR A 83 6.22 16.96 22.10
C THR A 83 6.16 16.51 23.56
N ASN A 84 6.25 15.20 23.81
CA ASN A 84 6.18 14.61 25.15
C ASN A 84 7.57 14.18 25.67
N ALA A 85 8.64 14.62 25.00
CA ALA A 85 10.00 14.51 25.50
C ALA A 85 10.16 15.46 26.71
N PRO A 86 10.76 14.99 27.83
CA PRO A 86 10.86 15.76 29.08
C PRO A 86 11.69 17.04 28.95
#